data_AF-A0A5S6PZZ6-F1
#
_entry.id   AF-A0A5S6PZZ6-F1
#
_cell.length_a   1.000
_cell.length_b   1.000
_cell.length_c   1.000
_cell.angle_alpha   90.00
_cell.angle_beta   90.00
_cell.angle_gamma   90.00
#
_symmetry.space_group_name_H-M   'P 1'
#
loop_
_entity.id
_entity.type
_entity.pdbx_description
1 polymer ?
#
loop_
_entity_poly.entity_id
_entity_poly.type
_entity_poly.pdbx_seq_one_letter_code
_entity_poly.pdbx_strand_id
1 'polypeptide(L)'
;MKFGDLWSMSEQEVIEFLQDKGLLQRQRLCARGHVMKLATRSGRTPTWRCRAQGCSEEASVRTGTWFEGPRGRLPLRTIILFIYDWCREFTPVWNCVNELGMSKNTAVAWNHWMRVVAAEVVSRQPLMIGGHGLIVELDETMFSKRKYNVGRMYPQQWVFGGICRQTKEFFAVPVQDRSSAD
;
A
#
# COMPACT_ATOMS: atom_id res chain seq x y z
N MET A 1 11.86 10.90 11.17
CA MET A 1 11.24 9.92 12.09
C MET A 1 12.07 8.66 12.05
N LYS A 2 12.61 8.24 13.19
CA LYS A 2 13.42 7.02 13.32
C LYS A 2 12.48 5.84 13.64
N PHE A 3 12.94 4.62 13.39
CA PHE A 3 12.15 3.40 13.65
C PHE A 3 11.72 3.27 15.12
N GLY A 4 12.60 3.62 16.06
CA GLY A 4 12.29 3.59 17.49
C GLY A 4 11.12 4.50 17.87
N ASP A 5 10.95 5.62 17.17
CA ASP A 5 9.84 6.56 17.40
C ASP A 5 8.51 5.90 17.04
N LEU A 6 8.45 5.17 15.91
CA LEU A 6 7.23 4.49 15.44
C LEU A 6 6.74 3.40 16.41
N TRP A 7 7.68 2.75 17.09
CA TRP A 7 7.35 1.62 17.97
C TRP A 7 6.72 2.09 19.29
N SER A 8 7.00 3.31 19.75
CA SER A 8 6.52 3.85 21.01
C SER A 8 5.24 4.69 20.90
N MET A 9 4.91 5.23 19.71
CA MET A 9 3.75 6.12 19.49
C MET A 9 2.42 5.55 19.99
N SER A 10 1.74 6.24 20.91
CA SER A 10 0.36 5.98 21.30
C SER A 10 -0.61 5.92 20.10
N GLU A 11 -1.80 5.35 20.30
CA GLU A 11 -2.82 5.30 19.24
C GLU A 11 -3.20 6.71 18.74
N GLN A 12 -3.23 7.69 19.64
CA GLN A 12 -3.54 9.08 19.30
C GLN A 12 -2.44 9.69 18.41
N GLU A 13 -1.17 9.53 18.79
CA GLU A 13 -0.02 10.01 18.00
C GLU A 13 0.01 9.35 16.61
N VAL A 14 -0.34 8.06 16.51
CA VAL A 14 -0.45 7.35 15.24
C VAL A 14 -1.55 7.95 14.35
N ILE A 15 -2.71 8.28 14.91
CA ILE A 15 -3.81 8.91 14.17
C ILE A 15 -3.38 10.29 13.68
N GLU A 16 -2.82 11.11 14.55
CA GLU A 16 -2.36 12.47 14.22
C GLU A 16 -1.30 12.43 13.12
N PHE A 17 -0.31 11.54 13.23
CA PHE A 17 0.67 11.33 12.18
C PHE A 17 0.02 10.97 10.83
N LEU A 18 -0.94 10.04 10.81
CA LEU A 18 -1.62 9.65 9.57
C LEU A 18 -2.50 10.78 9.02
N GLN A 19 -3.08 11.61 9.89
CA GLN A 19 -3.82 12.81 9.51
C GLN A 19 -2.90 13.87 8.90
N ASP A 20 -1.70 14.05 9.44
CA ASP A 20 -0.68 14.97 8.92
C ASP A 20 -0.17 14.54 7.56
N LYS A 21 -0.11 13.23 7.32
CA LYS A 21 0.22 12.64 6.01
C LYS A 21 -0.96 12.62 5.03
N GLY A 22 -2.15 13.06 5.44
CA GLY A 22 -3.35 13.03 4.61
C GLY A 22 -3.90 11.62 4.34
N LEU A 23 -3.45 10.62 5.10
CA LEU A 23 -3.89 9.23 4.98
C LEU A 23 -5.17 8.94 5.79
N LEU A 24 -5.44 9.78 6.80
CA LEU A 24 -6.71 9.82 7.53
C LEU A 24 -7.31 11.23 7.48
N GLN A 25 -8.64 11.34 7.53
CA GLN A 25 -9.27 12.66 7.55
C GLN A 25 -9.06 13.35 8.91
N ARG A 26 -8.82 14.66 8.89
CA ARG A 26 -8.76 15.51 10.10
C ARG A 26 -10.13 15.93 10.61
N GLN A 27 -11.11 15.97 9.71
CA GLN A 27 -12.46 16.42 10.00
C GLN A 27 -13.44 15.54 9.23
N ARG A 28 -14.63 15.39 9.80
CA ARG A 28 -15.72 14.65 9.18
C ARG A 28 -17.05 15.31 9.50
N LEU A 29 -17.92 15.38 8.51
CA LEU A 29 -19.31 15.78 8.67
C LEU A 29 -20.18 14.53 8.67
N CYS A 30 -21.24 14.55 9.47
CA CYS A 30 -22.31 13.56 9.35
C CYS A 30 -23.20 13.87 8.13
N ALA A 31 -24.12 12.97 7.79
CA ALA A 31 -25.05 13.17 6.67
C ALA A 31 -25.93 14.43 6.81
N ARG A 32 -26.10 14.95 8.03
CA ARG A 32 -26.83 16.19 8.33
C ARG A 32 -25.95 17.45 8.32
N GLY A 33 -24.67 17.34 7.97
CA GLY A 33 -23.73 18.46 7.91
C GLY A 33 -23.11 18.88 9.25
N HIS A 34 -23.34 18.15 10.34
CA HIS A 34 -22.72 18.46 11.63
C HIS A 34 -21.29 17.96 11.71
N VAL A 35 -20.41 18.76 12.32
CA VAL A 35 -19.03 18.34 12.64
C VAL A 35 -19.05 17.17 13.63
N MET A 36 -18.38 16.08 13.27
CA MET A 36 -18.21 14.91 14.12
C MET A 36 -16.96 15.05 15.01
N LYS A 37 -17.01 14.47 16.21
CA LYS A 37 -15.84 14.39 17.11
C LYS A 37 -15.21 13.01 17.00
N LEU A 38 -13.89 12.94 16.88
CA LEU A 38 -13.16 11.67 16.93
C LEU A 38 -13.05 11.22 18.38
N ALA A 39 -13.49 9.99 18.65
CA ALA A 39 -13.37 9.36 19.95
C ALA A 39 -12.40 8.17 19.87
N THR A 40 -11.36 8.20 20.68
CA THR A 40 -10.44 7.10 20.94
C THR A 40 -10.83 6.43 22.27
N ARG A 41 -10.90 5.10 22.28
CA ARG A 41 -11.19 4.32 23.48
C ARG A 41 -10.30 3.09 23.46
N SER A 42 -9.67 2.78 24.59
CA SER A 42 -8.81 1.60 24.71
C SER A 42 -9.54 0.34 24.21
N GLY A 43 -8.87 -0.42 23.34
CA GLY A 43 -9.38 -1.65 22.76
C GLY A 43 -10.50 -1.51 21.72
N ARG A 44 -10.86 -0.28 21.31
CA ARG A 44 -11.86 -0.06 20.25
C ARG A 44 -11.28 0.76 19.11
N THR A 45 -11.71 0.45 17.90
CA THR A 45 -11.36 1.23 16.71
C THR A 45 -11.76 2.69 16.92
N PRO A 46 -10.84 3.65 16.70
CA PRO A 46 -11.15 5.07 16.74
C PRO A 46 -12.31 5.41 15.79
N THR A 47 -13.29 6.16 16.30
CA THR A 47 -14.59 6.34 15.64
C THR A 47 -15.02 7.80 15.70
N TRP A 48 -15.39 8.36 14.56
CA TRP A 48 -16.08 9.64 14.43
C TRP A 48 -17.51 9.51 14.94
N ARG A 49 -17.94 10.44 15.80
CA ARG A 49 -19.28 10.42 16.40
C ARG A 49 -19.94 11.78 16.28
N CYS A 50 -21.17 11.78 15.78
CA CYS A 50 -22.05 12.93 15.87
C CYS A 50 -22.99 12.75 17.08
N ARG A 51 -23.13 13.79 17.89
CA ARG A 51 -24.12 13.89 18.99
C ARG A 51 -24.92 15.18 18.94
N ALA A 52 -24.75 15.96 17.88
CA ALA A 52 -25.45 17.23 17.71
C ALA A 52 -26.92 16.99 17.41
N GLN A 53 -27.82 17.73 18.08
CA GLN A 53 -29.26 17.75 17.79
C GLN A 53 -29.90 16.35 17.70
N GLY A 54 -29.55 15.46 18.63
CA GLY A 54 -30.07 14.09 18.66
C GLY A 54 -29.54 13.17 17.55
N CYS A 55 -28.52 13.58 16.78
CA CYS A 55 -27.85 12.70 15.83
C CYS A 55 -27.04 11.61 16.58
N SER A 56 -26.97 10.42 15.98
CA SER A 56 -26.28 9.25 16.52
C SER A 56 -25.34 8.59 15.51
N GLU A 57 -25.03 9.28 14.41
CA GLU A 57 -24.18 8.75 13.35
C GLU A 57 -22.76 8.48 13.88
N GLU A 58 -22.26 7.29 13.55
CA GLU A 58 -20.89 6.87 13.86
C GLU A 58 -20.21 6.38 12.58
N ALA A 59 -18.92 6.67 12.43
CA ALA A 59 -18.11 6.18 11.33
C ALA A 59 -16.70 5.85 11.81
N SER A 60 -16.10 4.76 11.34
CA SER A 60 -14.70 4.45 11.64
C SER A 60 -13.79 5.59 11.19
N VAL A 61 -12.69 5.82 11.91
CA VAL A 61 -11.64 6.75 11.45
C VAL A 61 -11.10 6.38 10.06
N ARG A 62 -11.24 5.10 9.67
CA ARG A 62 -10.76 4.56 8.39
C ARG A 62 -11.75 4.73 7.24
N THR A 63 -13.01 5.09 7.52
CA THR A 63 -14.05 5.11 6.47
C THR A 63 -13.77 6.17 5.43
N GLY A 64 -13.80 5.80 4.15
CA GLY A 64 -13.44 6.68 3.03
C GLY A 64 -11.93 6.88 2.87
N THR A 65 -11.11 5.99 3.42
CA THR A 65 -9.63 6.01 3.27
C THR A 65 -9.14 4.69 2.69
N TRP A 66 -7.87 4.65 2.28
CA TRP A 66 -7.23 3.41 1.84
C TRP A 66 -7.26 2.32 2.92
N PHE A 67 -7.36 2.67 4.22
CA PHE A 67 -7.40 1.69 5.31
C PHE A 67 -8.79 1.04 5.53
N GLU A 68 -9.81 1.41 4.74
CA GLU A 68 -11.15 0.84 4.84
C GLU A 68 -11.21 -0.63 4.39
N GLY A 69 -12.21 -1.37 4.89
CA GLY A 69 -12.52 -2.72 4.47
C GLY A 69 -11.55 -3.76 5.04
N PRO A 70 -11.08 -4.75 4.24
CA PRO A 70 -10.22 -5.84 4.73
C PRO A 70 -8.90 -5.38 5.38
N ARG A 71 -8.38 -4.21 4.97
CA ARG A 71 -7.19 -3.56 5.56
C ARG A 71 -7.45 -3.03 6.97
N GLY A 72 -8.72 -2.86 7.34
CA GLY A 72 -9.20 -2.36 8.61
C GLY A 72 -8.90 -3.25 9.83
N ARG A 73 -8.45 -4.50 9.61
CA ARG A 73 -8.31 -5.52 10.66
C ARG A 73 -7.04 -5.39 11.50
N LEU A 74 -6.01 -4.72 10.99
CA LEU A 74 -4.77 -4.50 11.74
C LEU A 74 -4.84 -3.19 12.52
N PRO A 75 -4.24 -3.10 13.72
CA PRO A 75 -4.00 -1.83 14.39
C PRO A 75 -3.24 -0.86 13.48
N LEU A 76 -3.56 0.44 13.55
CA LEU A 76 -2.91 1.46 12.69
C LEU A 76 -1.39 1.50 12.92
N ARG A 77 -0.92 1.28 14.15
CA ARG A 77 0.52 1.17 14.46
C ARG A 77 1.18 0.05 13.67
N THR A 78 0.59 -1.15 13.69
CA THR A 78 1.08 -2.32 12.95
C THR A 78 1.16 -2.04 11.45
N ILE A 79 0.17 -1.31 10.91
CA ILE A 79 0.16 -0.90 9.50
C ILE A 79 1.35 -0.01 9.18
N ILE A 80 1.64 1.00 10.00
CA ILE A 80 2.76 1.91 9.78
C ILE A 80 4.10 1.17 9.86
N LEU A 81 4.27 0.31 10.87
CA LEU A 81 5.48 -0.51 11.00
C LEU A 81 5.65 -1.44 9.79
N PHE A 82 4.57 -2.06 9.31
CA PHE A 82 4.60 -2.87 8.10
C PHE A 82 5.04 -2.05 6.88
N ILE A 83 4.47 -0.85 6.68
CA ILE A 83 4.84 0.02 5.56
C ILE A 83 6.33 0.40 5.66
N TYR A 84 6.80 0.72 6.85
CA TYR A 84 8.21 1.02 7.10
C TYR A 84 9.13 -0.14 6.72
N ASP A 85 8.81 -1.35 7.19
CA ASP A 85 9.58 -2.56 6.86
C ASP A 85 9.52 -2.87 5.35
N TRP A 86 8.37 -2.64 4.72
CA TRP A 86 8.17 -2.87 3.29
C TRP A 86 9.06 -1.98 2.45
N CYS A 87 9.15 -0.69 2.79
CA CYS A 87 10.04 0.27 2.14
C CYS A 87 11.52 -0.06 2.32
N ARG A 88 11.87 -0.92 3.28
CA ARG A 88 13.23 -1.42 3.52
C ARG A 88 13.45 -2.83 2.98
N GLU A 89 12.50 -3.34 2.18
CA GLU A 89 12.53 -4.69 1.62
C GLU A 89 12.61 -5.78 2.69
N PHE A 90 12.08 -5.52 3.89
CA PHE A 90 12.17 -6.38 5.06
C PHE A 90 10.80 -6.91 5.52
N THR A 91 9.95 -7.30 4.57
CA THR A 91 8.64 -7.92 4.84
C THR A 91 8.55 -9.41 4.46
N PRO A 92 9.57 -10.26 4.71
CA PRO A 92 9.36 -11.69 4.59
C PRO A 92 8.31 -12.12 5.62
N VAL A 93 7.53 -13.16 5.27
CA VAL A 93 6.36 -13.57 6.07
C VAL A 93 6.73 -13.85 7.53
N TRP A 94 7.90 -14.43 7.80
CA TRP A 94 8.35 -14.70 9.16
C TRP A 94 8.55 -13.43 9.99
N ASN A 95 9.10 -12.35 9.40
CA ASN A 95 9.30 -11.07 10.08
C ASN A 95 7.95 -10.46 10.45
N CYS A 96 7.01 -10.44 9.51
CA CYS A 96 5.66 -9.94 9.76
C CYS A 96 4.91 -10.73 10.85
N VAL A 97 5.16 -12.04 10.95
CA VAL A 97 4.54 -12.87 12.00
C VAL A 97 5.18 -12.58 13.37
N ASN A 98 6.51 -12.60 13.44
CA ASN A 98 7.24 -12.53 14.71
C ASN A 98 7.28 -11.11 15.27
N GLU A 99 7.58 -10.11 14.44
CA GLU A 99 7.81 -8.73 14.89
C GLU A 99 6.52 -7.90 14.89
N LEU A 100 5.59 -8.19 13.97
CA LEU A 100 4.37 -7.40 13.79
C LEU A 100 3.10 -8.12 14.27
N GLY A 101 3.21 -9.38 14.72
CA GLY A 101 2.08 -10.18 15.20
C GLY A 101 1.03 -10.48 14.12
N MET A 102 1.40 -10.45 12.84
CA MET A 102 0.48 -10.67 11.73
C MET A 102 0.28 -12.17 11.49
N SER A 103 -0.91 -12.57 11.02
CA SER A 103 -1.06 -13.91 10.46
C SER A 103 -0.34 -14.01 9.10
N LYS A 104 0.11 -15.22 8.72
CA LYS A 104 0.76 -15.47 7.41
C LYS A 104 -0.08 -14.94 6.24
N ASN A 105 -1.38 -15.21 6.26
CA ASN A 105 -2.30 -14.77 5.21
C ASN A 105 -2.42 -13.24 5.16
N THR A 106 -2.41 -12.59 6.32
CA THR A 106 -2.45 -11.12 6.40
C THR A 106 -1.15 -10.51 5.88
N ALA A 107 0.01 -11.07 6.22
CA ALA A 107 1.30 -10.62 5.69
C ALA A 107 1.38 -10.72 4.16
N VAL A 108 0.88 -11.82 3.58
CA VAL A 108 0.82 -11.99 2.12
C VAL A 108 -0.11 -10.97 1.47
N ALA A 109 -1.30 -10.75 2.05
CA ALA A 109 -2.27 -9.77 1.54
C ALA A 109 -1.72 -8.34 1.60
N TRP A 110 -1.09 -7.95 2.70
CA TRP A 110 -0.48 -6.63 2.86
C TRP A 110 0.69 -6.39 1.91
N ASN A 111 1.55 -7.38 1.72
CA ASN A 111 2.60 -7.31 0.70
C ASN A 111 2.02 -7.12 -0.71
N HIS A 112 0.91 -7.79 -1.02
CA HIS A 112 0.22 -7.59 -2.29
C HIS A 112 -0.36 -6.19 -2.43
N TRP A 113 -1.05 -5.66 -1.41
CA TRP A 113 -1.59 -4.29 -1.45
C TRP A 113 -0.51 -3.22 -1.61
N MET A 114 0.65 -3.38 -0.95
CA MET A 114 1.78 -2.46 -1.15
C MET A 114 2.33 -2.51 -2.57
N ARG A 115 2.43 -3.71 -3.18
CA ARG A 115 2.83 -3.83 -4.59
C ARG A 115 1.84 -3.16 -5.54
N VAL A 116 0.54 -3.23 -5.27
CA VAL A 116 -0.48 -2.53 -6.07
C VAL A 116 -0.29 -1.01 -5.99
N VAL A 117 -0.08 -0.48 -4.79
CA VAL A 117 0.21 0.96 -4.59
C VAL A 117 1.48 1.37 -5.33
N ALA A 118 2.56 0.59 -5.21
CA ALA A 118 3.82 0.88 -5.91
C ALA A 118 3.65 0.86 -7.43
N ALA A 119 2.94 -0.14 -7.97
CA ALA A 119 2.67 -0.23 -9.40
C ALA A 119 1.84 0.96 -9.92
N GLU A 120 0.86 1.43 -9.14
CA GLU A 120 0.06 2.62 -9.48
C GLU A 120 0.89 3.91 -9.47
N VAL A 121 1.83 4.05 -8.53
CA VAL A 121 2.74 5.21 -8.50
C VAL A 121 3.65 5.19 -9.73
N VAL A 122 4.25 4.04 -10.04
CA VAL A 122 5.13 3.88 -11.21
C VAL A 122 4.36 4.13 -12.51
N SER A 123 3.13 3.67 -12.64
CA SER A 123 2.35 3.86 -13.88
C SER A 123 1.93 5.30 -14.15
N ARG A 124 1.88 6.15 -13.11
CA ARG A 124 1.54 7.58 -13.23
C ARG A 124 2.74 8.45 -13.57
N GLN A 125 3.97 7.93 -13.46
CA GLN A 125 5.17 8.68 -13.78
C GLN A 125 5.55 8.45 -15.25
N PRO A 126 5.40 9.45 -16.14
CA PRO A 126 5.90 9.33 -17.50
C PRO A 126 7.43 9.27 -17.45
N LEU A 127 7.99 8.08 -17.62
CA LEU A 127 9.43 7.88 -17.69
C LEU A 127 9.85 7.90 -19.15
N MET A 128 10.33 9.05 -19.64
CA MET A 128 11.15 9.07 -20.86
C MET A 128 12.54 8.57 -20.47
N ILE A 129 12.91 7.39 -20.93
CA ILE A 129 14.26 6.86 -20.75
C ILE A 129 15.09 7.05 -22.02
N GLY A 130 16.40 7.25 -21.84
CA GLY A 130 17.32 7.50 -22.94
C GLY A 130 17.41 8.98 -23.33
N GLY A 131 17.85 9.24 -24.55
CA GLY A 131 18.19 10.59 -25.02
C GLY A 131 19.44 10.59 -25.91
N HIS A 132 19.85 11.75 -26.41
CA HIS A 132 21.02 11.85 -27.27
C HIS A 132 22.28 11.35 -26.54
N GLY A 133 22.99 10.39 -27.16
CA GLY A 133 24.19 9.78 -26.59
C GLY A 133 23.95 8.73 -25.50
N LEU A 134 22.69 8.39 -25.19
CA LEU A 134 22.34 7.32 -24.24
C LEU A 134 21.97 6.04 -24.97
N ILE A 135 22.23 4.90 -24.33
CA ILE A 135 21.93 3.58 -24.88
C ILE A 135 20.86 2.94 -24.01
N VAL A 136 19.73 2.63 -24.62
CA VAL A 136 18.65 1.88 -23.98
C VAL A 136 18.72 0.44 -24.49
N GLU A 137 18.89 -0.49 -23.56
CA GLU A 137 18.76 -1.93 -23.82
C GLU A 137 17.28 -2.29 -23.68
N LEU A 138 16.69 -2.88 -24.72
CA LEU A 138 15.30 -3.33 -24.75
C LEU A 138 15.26 -4.85 -24.59
N ASP A 139 14.29 -5.35 -23.82
CA ASP A 139 14.10 -6.78 -23.61
C ASP A 139 12.60 -7.14 -23.52
N GLU A 140 12.30 -8.38 -23.87
CA GLU A 140 10.99 -9.00 -23.71
C GLU A 140 11.10 -10.22 -22.82
N THR A 141 10.51 -10.14 -21.63
CA THR A 141 10.52 -11.24 -20.66
C THR A 141 9.11 -11.79 -20.48
N MET A 142 8.94 -13.10 -20.64
CA MET A 142 7.69 -13.80 -20.32
C MET A 142 7.71 -14.27 -18.85
N PHE A 143 6.79 -13.73 -18.05
CA PHE A 143 6.51 -14.25 -16.71
C PHE A 143 5.48 -15.38 -16.79
N SER A 144 5.87 -16.56 -16.33
CA SER A 144 4.96 -17.69 -16.18
C SER A 144 5.34 -18.52 -14.96
N LYS A 145 4.38 -19.25 -14.39
CA LYS A 145 4.62 -20.15 -13.27
C LYS A 145 3.71 -21.35 -13.31
N ARG A 146 4.20 -22.50 -12.86
CA ARG A 146 3.38 -23.69 -12.58
C ARG A 146 2.99 -23.74 -11.11
N LYS A 147 1.77 -24.20 -10.81
CA LYS A 147 1.35 -24.50 -9.43
C LYS A 147 2.29 -25.56 -8.84
N TYR A 148 2.94 -25.26 -7.72
CA TYR A 148 3.98 -26.11 -7.11
C TYR A 148 5.14 -26.49 -8.04
N ASN A 149 5.46 -25.63 -9.03
CA ASN A 149 6.49 -25.86 -10.06
C ASN A 149 6.27 -27.08 -10.97
N VAL A 150 5.22 -27.88 -10.77
CA VAL A 150 4.94 -29.10 -11.55
C VAL A 150 3.53 -29.16 -12.14
N GLY A 151 2.54 -28.58 -11.46
CA GLY A 151 1.13 -28.70 -11.81
C GLY A 151 0.69 -27.77 -12.93
N ARG A 152 -0.58 -27.34 -12.84
CA ARG A 152 -1.24 -26.40 -13.76
C ARG A 152 -0.35 -25.19 -14.05
N MET A 153 -0.26 -24.82 -15.32
CA MET A 153 0.35 -23.56 -15.76
C MET A 153 -0.62 -22.39 -15.46
N TYR A 154 -0.12 -21.35 -14.82
CA TYR A 154 -0.83 -20.07 -14.69
C TYR A 154 -0.69 -19.25 -15.99
N PRO A 155 -1.59 -18.28 -16.23
CA PRO A 155 -1.50 -17.42 -17.40
C PRO A 155 -0.10 -16.82 -17.57
N GLN A 156 0.36 -16.80 -18.81
CA GLN A 156 1.61 -16.15 -19.19
C GLN A 156 1.37 -14.64 -19.27
N GLN A 157 2.31 -13.86 -18.76
CA GLN A 157 2.32 -12.41 -18.91
C GLN A 157 3.62 -12.01 -19.59
N TRP A 158 3.54 -11.47 -20.79
CA TRP A 158 4.69 -10.85 -21.44
C TRP A 158 4.91 -9.46 -20.87
N VAL A 159 6.17 -9.10 -20.66
CA VAL A 159 6.58 -7.77 -20.22
C VAL A 159 7.66 -7.29 -21.17
N PHE A 160 7.36 -6.18 -21.84
CA PHE A 160 8.34 -5.43 -22.60
C PHE A 160 8.98 -4.40 -21.68
N GLY A 161 10.29 -4.35 -21.65
CA GLY A 161 11.02 -3.43 -20.79
C GLY A 161 12.21 -2.82 -21.48
N GLY A 162 12.72 -1.76 -20.88
CA GLY A 162 13.96 -1.13 -21.32
C GLY A 162 14.70 -0.57 -20.14
N ILE A 163 16.03 -0.59 -20.19
CA ILE A 163 16.91 0.05 -19.20
C ILE A 163 17.95 0.91 -19.89
N CYS A 164 18.10 2.15 -19.44
CA CYS A 164 19.20 3.02 -19.86
C CYS A 164 20.49 2.60 -19.15
N ARG A 165 21.52 2.24 -19.92
CA ARG A 165 22.79 1.71 -19.35
C ARG A 165 23.45 2.72 -18.40
N GLN A 166 23.35 3.99 -18.73
CA GLN A 166 23.99 5.11 -18.03
C GLN A 166 23.18 5.57 -16.81
N THR A 167 21.87 5.82 -16.97
CA THR A 167 21.05 6.40 -15.89
C THR A 167 20.46 5.34 -14.96
N LYS A 168 20.43 4.07 -15.39
CA LYS A 168 19.75 2.95 -14.70
C LYS A 168 18.25 3.13 -14.56
N GLU A 169 17.69 4.14 -15.21
CA GLU A 169 16.24 4.28 -15.36
C GLU A 169 15.73 3.17 -16.27
N PHE A 170 14.57 2.62 -15.90
CA PHE A 170 13.97 1.53 -16.64
C PHE A 170 12.45 1.67 -16.70
N PHE A 171 11.84 1.08 -17.71
CA PHE A 171 10.40 0.85 -17.75
C PHE A 171 10.12 -0.65 -17.90
N ALA A 172 8.93 -1.06 -17.48
CA ALA A 172 8.40 -2.40 -17.69
C ALA A 172 6.89 -2.29 -17.92
N VAL A 173 6.42 -2.76 -19.08
CA VAL A 173 5.03 -2.64 -19.52
C VAL A 173 4.50 -4.04 -19.85
N PRO A 174 3.35 -4.45 -19.26
CA PRO A 174 2.71 -5.69 -19.64
C PRO A 174 2.18 -5.59 -21.08
N VAL A 175 2.50 -6.58 -21.92
CA VAL A 175 2.01 -6.72 -23.29
C VAL A 175 1.26 -8.05 -23.45
N GLN A 176 0.33 -8.12 -24.40
CA GLN A 176 -0.51 -9.31 -24.59
C GLN A 176 0.28 -10.45 -25.23
N ASP A 177 1.15 -10.13 -26.18
CA ASP A 177 1.93 -11.09 -26.94
C ASP A 177 3.28 -10.49 -27.39
N ARG A 178 4.09 -11.35 -28.01
CA ARG A 178 5.43 -11.02 -28.54
C ARG A 178 5.39 -10.25 -29.87
N SER A 179 4.21 -10.02 -30.44
CA SER A 179 4.03 -9.39 -31.76
C SER A 179 3.79 -7.89 -31.68
N SER A 180 3.86 -7.30 -30.48
CA SER A 180 3.51 -5.89 -30.23
C SER A 180 4.66 -4.91 -30.43
N ALA A 181 5.77 -5.32 -31.05
CA ALA A 181 6.93 -4.48 -31.35
C ALA A 181 7.06 -4.26 -32.86
N ASP A 182 6.11 -3.53 -33.44
CA ASP A 182 6.24 -2.86 -34.76
C ASP A 182 5.96 -1.36 -34.60
#